data_AF-A0A2K3M1P4-F1
#
_entry.id   AF-A0A2K3M1P4-F1
#
_cell.length_a   1.000
_cell.length_b   1.000
_cell.length_c   1.000
_cell.angle_alpha   90.00
_cell.angle_beta   90.00
_cell.angle_gamma   90.00
#
_symmetry.space_group_name_H-M   'P 1'
#
loop_
_entity.id
_entity.type
_entity.pdbx_description
1 polymer ?
#
loop_
_entity_poly.entity_id
_entity_poly.type
_entity_poly.pdbx_seq_one_letter_code
_entity_poly.pdbx_strand_id
1 'polypeptide(L)'
;MDHAELNGGGKNGDSTTQCVRVAVNIRPLINAELLHGCTNCITVPPGEPQVQIGTHAFTYDFVYGSTGSPPSAIYDECVAPLVDALFHGYNATVLAYGQTGSGKTYTMGTNYTGEESAGGIIPNVMRTIFKRVQDLKEESNEFLIRVSFIEIFKEEVFDLLDHNASKGDCNAKFAVPARVPIQIRETLSGGITLAGVTEPEVKTKEEMSSYLSRGSMSRATGSTNMNSQS
;
A
#
# COMPACT_ATOMS: atom_id res chain seq x y z
N MET A 1 27.45 23.54 -49.21
CA MET A 1 27.09 24.97 -49.19
C MET A 1 25.93 25.13 -50.15
N ASP A 2 24.69 25.35 -49.75
CA ASP A 2 24.01 25.33 -48.46
C ASP A 2 22.51 25.37 -48.81
N HIS A 3 21.65 25.04 -47.84
CA HIS A 3 20.19 25.14 -47.85
C HIS A 3 19.35 24.09 -48.62
N ALA A 4 18.80 23.16 -47.83
CA ALA A 4 17.39 22.79 -47.93
C ALA A 4 16.83 22.58 -46.52
N GLU A 5 15.88 23.42 -46.12
CA GLU A 5 15.05 23.24 -44.94
C GLU A 5 14.17 22.00 -45.13
N LEU A 6 14.16 21.11 -44.14
CA LEU A 6 13.05 20.18 -43.91
C LEU A 6 12.57 20.36 -42.48
N ASN A 7 11.45 21.06 -42.38
CA ASN A 7 10.66 21.27 -41.20
C ASN A 7 10.02 19.94 -40.80
N GLY A 8 10.66 19.21 -39.89
CA GLY A 8 10.14 18.00 -39.26
C GLY A 8 9.67 18.33 -37.85
N GLY A 9 8.38 18.66 -37.72
CA GLY A 9 7.70 18.80 -36.43
C GLY A 9 7.69 17.47 -35.68
N GLY A 10 8.76 17.21 -34.93
CA GLY A 10 8.79 16.18 -33.90
C GLY A 10 7.87 16.63 -32.77
N LYS A 11 6.70 15.99 -32.67
CA LYS A 11 5.96 15.95 -31.41
C LYS A 11 6.94 15.44 -30.35
N ASN A 12 7.33 16.30 -29.42
CA ASN A 12 7.98 15.88 -28.18
C ASN A 12 7.06 14.86 -27.52
N GLY A 13 7.37 13.58 -27.73
CA GLY A 13 6.91 12.53 -26.84
C GLY A 13 7.48 12.89 -25.49
N ASP A 14 6.61 13.30 -24.57
CA ASP A 14 6.95 13.52 -23.19
C ASP A 14 7.42 12.16 -22.65
N SER A 15 8.74 11.94 -22.70
CA SER A 15 9.39 10.88 -21.96
C SER A 15 9.26 11.26 -20.50
N THR A 16 8.07 11.04 -19.94
CA THR A 16 7.83 11.14 -18.50
C THR A 16 8.83 10.20 -17.86
N THR A 17 9.89 10.80 -17.31
CA THR A 17 10.88 10.09 -16.52
C THR A 17 10.13 9.33 -15.45
N GLN A 18 10.22 7.99 -15.46
CA GLN A 18 9.64 7.14 -14.44
C GLN A 18 10.39 7.35 -13.13
N CYS A 19 10.01 8.40 -12.39
CA CYS A 19 10.54 8.70 -11.07
C CYS A 19 9.59 8.22 -9.98
N VAL A 20 10.14 8.06 -8.77
CA VAL A 20 9.33 7.83 -7.57
C VAL A 20 8.38 9.01 -7.40
N ARG A 21 7.09 8.73 -7.27
CA ARG A 21 6.05 9.73 -6.94
C ARG A 21 5.78 9.74 -5.44
N VAL A 22 5.66 10.92 -4.87
CA VAL A 22 5.48 11.14 -3.43
C VAL A 22 4.17 11.89 -3.18
N ALA A 23 3.28 11.23 -2.45
CA ALA A 23 2.01 11.78 -1.98
C ALA A 23 2.04 11.97 -0.46
N VAL A 24 1.64 13.14 0.01
CA VAL A 24 1.50 13.42 1.45
C VAL A 24 0.01 13.43 1.82
N ASN A 25 -0.36 12.62 2.81
CA ASN A 25 -1.71 12.60 3.37
C ASN A 25 -1.70 13.15 4.80
N ILE A 26 -2.34 14.30 5.02
CA ILE A 26 -2.42 14.98 6.30
C ILE A 26 -3.71 14.57 6.99
N ARG A 27 -3.61 13.70 8.00
CA ARG A 27 -4.79 13.30 8.79
C ARG A 27 -5.33 14.46 9.63
N PRO A 28 -6.64 14.50 9.92
CA PRO A 28 -7.18 15.42 10.91
C PRO A 28 -6.62 15.13 12.31
N LEU A 29 -6.70 16.13 13.19
CA LEU A 29 -6.47 15.95 14.62
C LEU A 29 -7.48 14.93 15.19
N ILE A 30 -7.01 14.02 16.03
CA ILE A 30 -7.87 13.06 16.74
C ILE A 30 -8.42 13.68 18.03
N ASN A 31 -9.53 13.14 18.55
CA ASN A 31 -10.18 13.65 19.76
C ASN A 31 -9.23 13.80 20.96
N ALA A 32 -8.30 12.86 21.15
CA ALA A 32 -7.31 12.95 22.21
C ALA A 32 -6.42 14.19 22.06
N GLU A 33 -5.98 14.52 20.84
CA GLU A 33 -5.16 15.71 20.58
C GLU A 33 -5.95 17.00 20.83
N LEU A 34 -7.21 17.04 20.38
CA LEU A 34 -8.11 18.18 20.63
C LEU A 34 -8.36 18.40 22.12
N LEU A 35 -8.56 17.33 22.90
CA LEU A 35 -8.74 17.40 24.35
C LEU A 35 -7.50 17.89 25.09
N HIS A 36 -6.30 17.64 24.56
CA HIS A 36 -5.05 18.19 25.08
C HIS A 36 -4.74 19.60 24.57
N GLY A 37 -5.65 20.23 23.81
CA GLY A 37 -5.48 21.60 23.30
C GLY A 37 -4.51 21.70 22.12
N CYS A 38 -4.21 20.60 21.42
CA CYS A 38 -3.40 20.65 20.21
C CYS A 38 -4.10 21.42 19.08
N THR A 39 -3.32 22.11 18.27
CA THR A 39 -3.79 22.87 17.10
C THR A 39 -3.06 22.40 15.84
N ASN A 40 -3.66 22.66 14.66
CA ASN A 40 -3.03 22.32 13.39
C ASN A 40 -1.75 23.15 13.19
N CYS A 41 -0.62 22.49 12.99
CA CYS A 41 0.67 23.13 12.68
C CYS A 41 1.06 23.01 11.20
N ILE A 42 0.18 22.44 10.38
CA ILE A 42 0.39 22.18 8.95
C ILE A 42 -0.62 22.99 8.14
N THR A 43 -0.14 23.74 7.16
CA THR A 43 -0.97 24.50 6.21
C THR A 43 -0.70 24.03 4.79
N VAL A 44 -1.73 23.95 3.95
CA VAL A 44 -1.63 23.63 2.53
C VAL A 44 -2.07 24.86 1.73
N PRO A 45 -1.18 25.56 1.01
CA PRO A 45 -1.56 26.65 0.13
C PRO A 45 -2.54 26.16 -0.95
N PRO A 46 -3.64 26.89 -1.24
CA PRO A 46 -4.60 26.48 -2.26
C PRO A 46 -3.94 26.39 -3.64
N GLY A 47 -4.16 25.26 -4.33
CA GLY A 47 -3.71 25.07 -5.71
C GLY A 47 -2.23 24.69 -5.88
N GLU A 48 -1.47 24.56 -4.80
CA GLU A 48 -0.09 24.11 -4.83
C GLU A 48 0.06 22.77 -4.09
N PRO A 49 0.82 21.79 -4.62
CA PRO A 49 1.11 20.55 -3.90
C PRO A 49 2.22 20.79 -2.85
N GLN A 50 2.00 21.78 -1.98
CA GLN A 50 2.95 22.25 -0.99
C GLN A 50 2.41 22.09 0.44
N VAL A 51 3.29 21.73 1.35
CA VAL A 51 3.01 21.66 2.79
C VAL A 51 3.89 22.68 3.51
N GLN A 52 3.28 23.51 4.35
CA GLN A 52 3.95 24.52 5.15
C GLN A 52 3.90 24.17 6.65
N ILE A 53 5.07 24.21 7.30
CA ILE A 53 5.25 23.97 8.74
C ILE A 53 6.12 25.10 9.29
N GLY A 54 5.50 26.01 10.05
CA GLY A 54 6.16 27.23 10.50
C GLY A 54 6.65 28.07 9.31
N THR A 55 7.97 28.28 9.22
CA THR A 55 8.61 29.02 8.12
C THR A 55 9.12 28.13 6.99
N HIS A 56 8.95 26.80 7.09
CA HIS A 56 9.44 25.84 6.11
C HIS A 56 8.33 25.42 5.14
N ALA A 57 8.69 25.28 3.87
CA ALA A 57 7.80 24.85 2.80
C ALA A 57 8.40 23.64 2.07
N PHE A 58 7.58 22.62 1.81
CA PHE A 58 7.96 21.37 1.16
C PHE A 58 7.00 21.08 0.01
N THR A 59 7.53 20.81 -1.18
CA THR A 59 6.74 20.52 -2.38
C THR A 59 6.77 19.02 -2.68
N TYR A 60 5.62 18.47 -3.05
CA TYR A 60 5.41 17.05 -3.37
C TYR A 60 4.68 16.93 -4.70
N ASP A 61 4.49 15.69 -5.19
CA ASP A 61 3.66 15.47 -6.38
C ASP A 61 2.17 15.65 -6.04
N PHE A 62 1.76 15.23 -4.83
CA PHE A 62 0.38 15.31 -4.37
C PHE A 62 0.28 15.61 -2.86
N VAL A 63 -0.72 16.42 -2.48
CA VAL A 63 -1.03 16.74 -1.07
C VAL A 63 -2.53 16.53 -0.82
N TYR A 64 -2.84 15.71 0.18
CA TYR A 64 -4.20 15.32 0.57
C TYR A 64 -4.49 15.61 2.04
N GLY A 65 -5.76 15.75 2.38
CA GLY A 65 -6.25 15.96 3.75
C GLY A 65 -6.04 17.38 4.26
N SER A 66 -6.52 17.66 5.48
CA SER A 66 -6.60 19.00 6.08
C SER A 66 -7.34 20.01 5.18
N THR A 67 -6.60 20.72 4.32
CA THR A 67 -7.05 21.78 3.40
C THR A 67 -6.72 21.47 1.93
N GLY A 68 -6.09 20.33 1.64
CA GLY A 68 -5.82 19.83 0.29
C GLY A 68 -6.93 18.93 -0.27
N SER A 69 -6.59 18.12 -1.28
CA SER A 69 -7.52 17.17 -1.91
C SER A 69 -8.04 16.12 -0.92
N PRO A 70 -9.25 15.58 -1.09
CA PRO A 70 -9.78 14.58 -0.18
C PRO A 70 -8.93 13.28 -0.23
N PRO A 71 -8.66 12.63 0.92
CA PRO A 71 -7.89 11.38 0.94
C PRO A 71 -8.48 10.25 0.09
N SER A 72 -9.77 10.29 -0.24
CA SER A 72 -10.41 9.36 -1.16
C SER A 72 -9.83 9.40 -2.58
N ALA A 73 -9.26 10.55 -3.00
CA ALA A 73 -8.67 10.72 -4.33
C ALA A 73 -7.29 10.05 -4.48
N ILE A 74 -6.64 9.66 -3.37
CA ILE A 74 -5.30 9.04 -3.38
C ILE A 74 -5.28 7.79 -4.28
N TYR A 75 -6.35 6.99 -4.27
CA TYR A 75 -6.42 5.80 -5.10
C TYR A 75 -6.42 6.17 -6.58
N ASP A 76 -7.33 7.04 -7.01
CA ASP A 76 -7.52 7.37 -8.43
C ASP A 76 -6.31 8.10 -9.02
N GLU A 77 -5.72 9.05 -8.28
CA GLU A 77 -4.60 9.88 -8.78
C GLU A 77 -3.23 9.18 -8.70
N CYS A 78 -2.98 8.43 -7.62
CA CYS A 78 -1.67 7.84 -7.37
C CYS A 78 -1.59 6.35 -7.75
N VAL A 79 -2.62 5.57 -7.43
CA VAL A 79 -2.54 4.11 -7.43
C VAL A 79 -3.17 3.47 -8.66
N ALA A 80 -4.30 3.96 -9.17
CA ALA A 80 -4.93 3.43 -10.37
C ALA A 80 -3.97 3.38 -11.58
N PRO A 81 -3.14 4.42 -11.87
CA PRO A 81 -2.16 4.35 -12.95
C PRO A 81 -1.08 3.26 -12.74
N LEU A 82 -0.78 2.90 -11.49
CA LEU A 82 0.15 1.82 -11.17
C LEU A 82 -0.48 0.44 -11.42
N VAL A 83 -1.78 0.30 -11.13
CA VAL A 83 -2.54 -0.91 -11.48
C VAL A 83 -2.62 -1.05 -12.99
N ASP A 84 -2.83 0.03 -13.74
CA ASP A 84 -2.78 -0.02 -15.21
C ASP A 84 -1.41 -0.46 -15.71
N ALA A 85 -0.31 0.07 -15.14
CA ALA A 85 1.04 -0.39 -15.48
C ALA A 85 1.27 -1.87 -15.15
N LEU A 86 0.69 -2.40 -14.06
CA LEU A 86 0.75 -3.82 -13.72
C LEU A 86 0.18 -4.69 -14.85
N PHE A 87 -0.95 -4.30 -15.44
CA PHE A 87 -1.55 -5.04 -16.58
C PHE A 87 -0.77 -4.89 -17.89
N HIS A 88 0.18 -3.96 -17.97
CA HIS A 88 1.15 -3.86 -19.06
C HIS A 88 2.46 -4.62 -18.79
N GLY A 89 2.53 -5.38 -17.69
CA GLY A 89 3.68 -6.22 -17.34
C GLY A 89 4.76 -5.54 -16.49
N TYR A 90 4.46 -4.38 -15.89
CA TYR A 90 5.39 -3.69 -14.99
C TYR A 90 5.17 -4.06 -13.52
N ASN A 91 6.24 -4.03 -12.73
CA ASN A 91 6.12 -4.11 -11.28
C ASN A 91 5.68 -2.77 -10.69
N ALA A 92 4.74 -2.81 -9.75
CA ALA A 92 4.25 -1.64 -9.03
C ALA A 92 4.46 -1.82 -7.52
N THR A 93 4.78 -0.72 -6.82
CA THR A 93 4.92 -0.73 -5.36
C THR A 93 4.36 0.55 -4.78
N VAL A 94 3.53 0.42 -3.74
CA VAL A 94 3.02 1.53 -2.93
C VAL A 94 3.51 1.34 -1.51
N LEU A 95 4.19 2.34 -0.97
CA LEU A 95 4.71 2.34 0.40
C LEU A 95 4.05 3.47 1.20
N ALA A 96 3.50 3.14 2.37
CA ALA A 96 3.05 4.13 3.33
C ALA A 96 4.13 4.36 4.39
N TYR A 97 4.56 5.61 4.55
CA TYR A 97 5.60 6.02 5.49
C TYR A 97 5.11 7.18 6.39
N GLY A 98 5.62 7.23 7.62
CA GLY A 98 5.24 8.25 8.61
C GLY A 98 5.27 7.72 10.04
N GLN A 99 5.11 8.62 11.02
CA GLN A 99 5.14 8.27 12.45
C GLN A 99 4.00 7.31 12.85
N THR A 100 4.14 6.63 13.99
CA THR A 100 3.03 5.87 14.58
C THR A 100 1.82 6.79 14.82
N GLY A 101 0.62 6.30 14.54
CA GLY A 101 -0.61 7.10 14.62
C GLY A 101 -0.84 8.08 13.47
N SER A 102 0.03 8.16 12.44
CA SER A 102 -0.18 9.08 11.31
C SER A 102 -1.26 8.63 10.30
N GLY A 103 -1.83 7.44 10.45
CA GLY A 103 -2.86 6.92 9.54
C GLY A 103 -2.35 6.04 8.39
N LYS A 104 -1.13 5.49 8.46
CA LYS A 104 -0.59 4.55 7.46
C LYS A 104 -1.50 3.33 7.24
N THR A 105 -1.78 2.60 8.33
CA THR A 105 -2.66 1.42 8.36
C THR A 105 -4.07 1.75 7.85
N TYR A 106 -4.59 2.92 8.24
CA TYR A 106 -5.89 3.43 7.81
C TYR A 106 -5.91 3.66 6.29
N THR A 107 -4.92 4.38 5.77
CA THR A 107 -4.81 4.71 4.32
C THR A 107 -4.63 3.43 3.50
N MET A 108 -3.74 2.52 3.91
CA MET A 108 -3.52 1.27 3.19
C MET A 108 -4.72 0.32 3.26
N GLY A 109 -5.54 0.41 4.30
CA GLY A 109 -6.72 -0.44 4.49
C GLY A 109 -6.39 -1.84 5.01
N THR A 110 -5.30 -2.00 5.79
CA THR A 110 -4.95 -3.31 6.40
C THR A 110 -5.70 -3.59 7.69
N ASN A 111 -6.58 -2.71 8.17
CA ASN A 111 -7.51 -3.01 9.28
C ASN A 111 -8.87 -3.48 8.72
N TYR A 112 -8.84 -4.34 7.70
CA TYR A 112 -10.03 -4.76 6.98
C TYR A 112 -10.86 -5.74 7.81
N THR A 113 -11.98 -5.26 8.37
CA THR A 113 -12.91 -6.05 9.22
C THR A 113 -13.99 -6.78 8.43
N GLY A 114 -13.94 -6.79 7.09
CA GLY A 114 -14.93 -7.43 6.23
C GLY A 114 -16.15 -6.57 5.90
N GLU A 115 -16.37 -5.47 6.63
CA GLU A 115 -17.25 -4.40 6.18
C GLU A 115 -16.54 -3.59 5.09
N GLU A 116 -17.27 -3.10 4.09
CA GLU A 116 -16.78 -2.12 3.12
C GLU A 116 -16.41 -0.82 3.85
N SER A 117 -15.29 -0.83 4.57
CA SER A 117 -14.64 0.37 5.05
C SER A 117 -14.17 1.10 3.80
N ALA A 118 -15.04 1.98 3.32
CA ALA A 118 -14.88 2.73 2.10
C ALA A 118 -13.57 3.53 2.13
N GLY A 119 -12.58 3.11 1.34
CA GLY A 119 -11.49 3.99 0.93
C GLY A 119 -10.05 3.48 1.08
N GLY A 120 -9.80 2.30 1.67
CA GLY A 120 -8.44 1.77 1.77
C GLY A 120 -7.79 1.47 0.40
N ILE A 121 -6.48 1.69 0.27
CA ILE A 121 -5.75 1.42 -0.98
C ILE A 121 -5.82 -0.05 -1.38
N ILE A 122 -5.53 -0.99 -0.47
CA ILE A 122 -5.50 -2.43 -0.79
C ILE A 122 -6.88 -2.94 -1.26
N PRO A 123 -8.00 -2.68 -0.54
CA PRO A 123 -9.34 -3.08 -1.02
C PRO A 123 -9.70 -2.51 -2.40
N ASN A 124 -9.32 -1.26 -2.70
CA ASN A 124 -9.56 -0.67 -4.01
C ASN A 124 -8.70 -1.31 -5.11
N VAL A 125 -7.42 -1.61 -4.83
CA VAL A 125 -6.55 -2.36 -5.74
C VAL A 125 -7.15 -3.73 -6.06
N MET A 126 -7.62 -4.46 -5.04
CA MET A 126 -8.26 -5.76 -5.23
C MET A 126 -9.49 -5.65 -6.13
N ARG A 127 -10.37 -4.68 -5.86
CA ARG A 127 -11.57 -4.44 -6.69
C ARG A 127 -11.20 -4.21 -8.15
N THR A 128 -10.21 -3.34 -8.40
CA THR A 128 -9.81 -2.98 -9.77
C THR A 128 -9.09 -4.11 -10.49
N ILE A 129 -8.22 -4.86 -9.81
CA ILE A 129 -7.56 -6.04 -10.40
C ILE A 129 -8.62 -7.04 -10.89
N PHE A 130 -9.57 -7.42 -10.03
CA PHE A 130 -10.58 -8.42 -10.41
C PHE A 130 -11.57 -7.90 -11.46
N LYS A 131 -11.92 -6.61 -11.43
CA LYS A 131 -12.67 -5.97 -12.51
C LYS A 131 -11.92 -6.07 -13.84
N ARG A 132 -10.63 -5.72 -13.86
CA ARG A 132 -9.82 -5.72 -15.08
C ARG A 132 -9.60 -7.13 -15.63
N VAL A 133 -9.42 -8.12 -14.76
CA VAL A 133 -9.37 -9.53 -15.16
C VAL A 133 -10.67 -9.97 -15.80
N GLN A 134 -11.82 -9.56 -15.26
CA GLN A 134 -13.12 -9.86 -15.86
C GLN A 134 -13.25 -9.24 -17.25
N ASP A 135 -12.94 -7.95 -17.38
CA ASP A 135 -13.01 -7.21 -18.65
C ASP A 135 -12.10 -7.85 -19.73
N LEU A 136 -10.88 -8.25 -19.36
CA LEU A 136 -9.90 -8.83 -20.29
C LEU A 136 -10.10 -10.32 -20.58
N LYS A 137 -10.88 -11.02 -19.77
CA LYS A 137 -11.23 -12.43 -20.02
C LYS A 137 -12.09 -12.58 -21.27
N GLU A 138 -12.88 -11.56 -21.59
CA GLU A 138 -13.66 -11.49 -22.84
C GLU A 138 -12.75 -11.45 -24.09
N GLU A 139 -11.48 -11.07 -23.92
CA GLU A 139 -10.45 -10.98 -24.96
C GLU A 139 -9.53 -12.23 -25.02
N SER A 140 -9.92 -13.35 -24.38
CA SER A 140 -9.15 -14.61 -24.33
C SER A 140 -7.81 -14.56 -23.58
N ASN A 141 -7.67 -13.64 -22.61
CA ASN A 141 -6.52 -13.62 -21.70
C ASN A 141 -6.73 -14.54 -20.49
N GLU A 142 -5.67 -15.26 -20.10
CA GLU A 142 -5.64 -16.06 -18.87
C GLU A 142 -4.77 -15.38 -17.80
N PHE A 143 -5.27 -15.33 -16.55
CA PHE A 143 -4.58 -14.71 -15.43
C PHE A 143 -4.42 -15.70 -14.28
N LEU A 144 -3.21 -15.73 -13.71
CA LEU A 144 -2.91 -16.42 -12.45
C LEU A 144 -2.58 -15.37 -11.39
N ILE A 145 -3.39 -15.28 -10.34
CA ILE A 145 -3.15 -14.35 -9.23
C ILE A 145 -2.79 -15.18 -8.00
N ARG A 146 -1.62 -14.87 -7.41
CA ARG A 146 -1.18 -15.43 -6.13
C ARG A 146 -0.91 -14.29 -5.16
N VAL A 147 -1.16 -14.54 -3.87
CA VAL A 147 -0.99 -13.52 -2.83
C VAL A 147 -0.16 -14.05 -1.68
N SER A 148 0.77 -13.22 -1.20
CA SER A 148 1.51 -13.45 0.04
C SER A 148 1.27 -12.28 0.98
N PHE A 149 1.20 -12.51 2.28
CA PHE A 149 1.14 -11.44 3.27
C PHE A 149 2.15 -11.71 4.37
N ILE A 150 3.15 -10.85 4.50
CA ILE A 150 4.27 -11.02 5.42
C ILE A 150 4.38 -9.83 6.37
N GLU A 151 4.99 -10.08 7.52
CA GLU A 151 5.35 -9.07 8.51
C GLU A 151 6.85 -9.15 8.80
N ILE A 152 7.52 -7.99 8.85
CA ILE A 152 8.88 -7.89 9.38
C ILE A 152 8.75 -7.40 10.83
N PHE A 153 9.08 -8.25 11.79
CA PHE A 153 9.00 -7.94 13.20
C PHE A 153 10.31 -8.32 13.89
N LYS A 154 10.93 -7.35 14.59
CA LYS A 154 12.24 -7.54 15.24
C LYS A 154 13.29 -8.16 14.30
N GLU A 155 13.40 -7.61 13.10
CA GLU A 155 14.35 -8.03 12.05
C GLU A 155 14.10 -9.43 11.47
N GLU A 156 13.02 -10.10 11.87
CA GLU A 156 12.64 -11.42 11.35
C GLU A 156 11.37 -11.32 10.49
N VAL A 157 11.30 -12.13 9.43
CA VAL A 157 10.15 -12.19 8.52
C VAL A 157 9.19 -13.27 8.98
N PHE A 158 7.91 -12.94 9.12
CA PHE A 158 6.86 -13.88 9.48
C PHE A 158 5.80 -13.92 8.38
N ASP A 159 5.30 -15.13 8.10
CA ASP A 159 4.17 -15.33 7.20
C ASP A 159 2.85 -15.11 7.96
N LEU A 160 2.06 -14.13 7.52
CA LEU A 160 0.75 -13.83 8.11
C LEU A 160 -0.37 -14.74 7.56
N LEU A 161 -0.09 -15.52 6.52
CA LEU A 161 -1.03 -16.48 5.94
C LEU A 161 -0.77 -17.92 6.39
N ASP A 162 0.30 -18.20 7.14
CA ASP A 162 0.62 -19.53 7.63
C ASP A 162 -0.48 -20.06 8.56
N HIS A 163 -1.06 -21.20 8.17
CA HIS A 163 -2.12 -21.89 8.92
C HIS A 163 -1.59 -22.63 10.16
N ASN A 164 -0.29 -22.90 10.24
CA ASN A 164 0.32 -23.68 11.32
C ASN A 164 0.73 -22.83 12.52
N ALA A 165 0.88 -21.51 12.35
CA ALA A 165 1.12 -20.57 13.45
C ALA A 165 0.02 -20.59 14.53
N SER A 166 -1.19 -21.07 14.20
CA SER A 166 -2.34 -21.18 15.12
C SER A 166 -2.50 -22.57 15.74
N LYS A 167 -1.71 -23.57 15.34
CA LYS A 167 -1.79 -24.96 15.84
C LYS A 167 -0.72 -25.24 16.91
N GLY A 168 -0.61 -24.36 17.91
CA GLY A 168 0.06 -24.73 19.15
C GLY A 168 -0.78 -25.78 19.87
N ASP A 169 -0.23 -26.96 20.11
CA ASP A 169 -0.85 -28.04 20.88
C ASP A 169 -1.54 -27.50 22.14
N CYS A 170 -2.80 -27.88 22.32
CA CYS A 170 -3.64 -27.52 23.48
C CYS A 170 -3.16 -28.13 24.82
N ASN A 171 -1.93 -28.65 24.90
CA ASN A 171 -1.38 -29.31 26.08
C ASN A 171 -0.11 -28.67 26.68
N ALA A 172 0.38 -27.54 26.17
CA ALA A 172 1.47 -26.81 26.81
C ALA A 172 0.96 -25.49 27.41
N LYS A 173 0.71 -25.51 28.73
CA LYS A 173 0.54 -24.28 29.52
C LYS A 173 1.79 -23.41 29.29
N PHE A 174 1.58 -22.17 28.80
CA PHE A 174 2.58 -21.08 28.68
C PHE A 174 3.58 -21.08 27.49
N ALA A 175 3.23 -21.55 26.31
CA ALA A 175 4.03 -21.25 25.10
C ALA A 175 3.17 -20.57 24.02
N VAL A 176 3.50 -19.32 23.69
CA VAL A 176 3.07 -18.69 22.43
C VAL A 176 3.53 -19.62 21.30
N PRO A 177 2.67 -20.05 20.35
CA PRO A 177 3.14 -20.84 19.22
C PRO A 177 4.24 -20.04 18.52
N ALA A 178 5.46 -20.57 18.58
CA ALA A 178 6.63 -19.91 18.03
C ALA A 178 6.49 -19.91 16.50
N ARG A 179 6.12 -18.76 15.94
CA ARG A 179 6.10 -18.57 14.50
C ARG A 179 7.51 -18.81 13.97
N VAL A 180 7.64 -19.69 12.98
CA VAL A 180 8.93 -19.95 12.34
C VAL A 180 9.22 -18.80 11.37
N PRO A 181 10.37 -18.12 11.49
CA PRO A 181 10.74 -17.07 10.56
C PRO A 181 10.93 -17.62 9.13
N ILE A 182 10.48 -16.84 8.15
CA ILE A 182 10.71 -17.09 6.73
C ILE A 182 12.13 -16.68 6.37
N GLN A 183 12.82 -17.54 5.62
CA GLN A 183 14.18 -17.27 5.16
C GLN A 183 14.17 -16.41 3.89
N ILE A 184 14.88 -15.30 3.93
CA ILE A 184 15.20 -14.51 2.74
C ILE A 184 16.36 -15.18 2.00
N ARG A 185 16.20 -15.44 0.70
CA ARG A 185 17.21 -16.05 -0.16
C ARG A 185 17.42 -15.24 -1.43
N GLU A 186 18.66 -15.20 -1.90
CA GLU A 186 19.01 -14.58 -3.18
C GLU A 186 19.10 -15.65 -4.29
N THR A 187 18.52 -15.37 -5.45
CA THR A 187 18.62 -16.23 -6.63
C THR A 187 19.94 -16.01 -7.34
N LEU A 188 20.33 -16.92 -8.23
CA LEU A 188 21.53 -16.79 -9.06
C LEU A 188 21.50 -15.53 -9.96
N SER A 189 20.32 -14.97 -10.21
CA SER A 189 20.14 -13.74 -10.98
C SER A 189 20.11 -12.47 -10.12
N GLY A 190 20.40 -12.56 -8.81
CA GLY A 190 20.34 -11.44 -7.87
C GLY A 190 18.93 -11.05 -7.43
N GLY A 191 17.92 -11.89 -7.69
CA GLY A 191 16.56 -11.68 -7.23
C GLY A 191 16.36 -12.12 -5.78
N ILE A 192 15.50 -11.44 -5.03
CA ILE A 192 15.17 -11.83 -3.66
C ILE A 192 13.94 -12.76 -3.66
N THR A 193 14.01 -13.85 -2.89
CA THR A 193 12.93 -14.83 -2.73
C THR A 193 12.71 -15.14 -1.25
N LEU A 194 11.47 -15.46 -0.90
CA LEU A 194 11.06 -15.82 0.45
C LEU A 194 10.81 -17.32 0.51
N ALA A 195 11.75 -18.08 1.09
CA ALA A 195 11.67 -19.53 1.10
C ALA A 195 10.66 -20.01 2.16
N GLY A 196 9.60 -20.69 1.70
CA GLY A 196 8.55 -21.23 2.56
C GLY A 196 7.39 -20.28 2.82
N VAL A 197 7.32 -19.13 2.15
CA VAL A 197 6.16 -18.23 2.26
C VAL A 197 4.92 -18.87 1.62
N THR A 198 3.78 -18.69 2.27
CA THR A 198 2.48 -19.13 1.77
C THR A 198 2.00 -18.20 0.65
N GLU A 199 1.77 -18.77 -0.55
CA GLU A 199 1.31 -18.06 -1.75
C GLU A 199 0.10 -18.78 -2.38
N PRO A 200 -1.09 -18.71 -1.77
CA PRO A 200 -2.32 -19.24 -2.33
C PRO A 200 -2.67 -18.56 -3.65
N GLU A 201 -3.20 -19.37 -4.58
CA GLU A 201 -3.91 -18.87 -5.75
C GLU A 201 -5.27 -18.29 -5.32
N VAL A 202 -5.63 -17.13 -5.86
CA VAL A 202 -6.93 -16.48 -5.63
C VAL A 202 -7.64 -16.27 -6.96
N LYS A 203 -8.91 -16.68 -7.02
CA LYS A 203 -9.75 -16.61 -8.23
C LYS A 203 -10.81 -15.53 -8.15
N THR A 204 -11.11 -15.06 -6.93
CA THR A 204 -12.13 -14.04 -6.68
C THR A 204 -11.61 -12.97 -5.72
N LYS A 205 -12.23 -11.79 -5.80
CA LYS A 205 -11.98 -10.69 -4.85
C LYS A 205 -12.27 -11.14 -3.43
N GLU A 206 -13.32 -11.92 -3.23
CA GLU A 206 -13.79 -12.44 -1.94
C GLU A 206 -12.75 -13.38 -1.31
N GLU A 207 -12.14 -14.27 -2.09
CA GLU A 207 -11.03 -15.12 -1.63
C GLU A 207 -9.84 -14.27 -1.17
N MET A 208 -9.42 -13.29 -1.99
CA MET A 208 -8.32 -12.40 -1.63
C MET A 208 -8.64 -11.54 -0.38
N SER A 209 -9.89 -11.08 -0.23
CA SER A 209 -10.37 -10.38 0.98
C SER A 209 -10.29 -11.26 2.22
N SER A 210 -10.60 -12.55 2.11
CA SER A 210 -10.46 -13.49 3.23
C SER A 210 -9.01 -13.59 3.72
N TYR A 211 -8.04 -13.67 2.78
CA TYR A 211 -6.63 -13.67 3.13
C TYR A 211 -6.17 -12.34 3.75
N LEU A 212 -6.64 -11.20 3.24
CA LEU A 212 -6.36 -9.89 3.82
C LEU A 212 -6.88 -9.81 5.27
N SER A 213 -8.14 -10.17 5.52
CA SER A 213 -8.71 -10.20 6.88
C SER A 213 -7.93 -11.14 7.80
N ARG A 214 -7.63 -12.36 7.35
CA ARG A 214 -6.90 -13.35 8.16
C ARG A 214 -5.49 -12.89 8.53
N GLY A 215 -4.74 -12.37 7.55
CA GLY A 215 -3.40 -11.85 7.78
C GLY A 215 -3.43 -10.62 8.70
N SER A 216 -4.43 -9.75 8.54
CA SER A 216 -4.62 -8.58 9.38
C SER A 216 -4.88 -8.93 10.85
N MET A 217 -5.68 -9.98 11.12
CA MET A 217 -5.89 -10.51 12.47
C MET A 217 -4.65 -11.20 13.06
N SER A 218 -3.81 -11.78 12.20
CA SER A 218 -2.61 -12.51 12.62
C SER A 218 -1.42 -11.58 12.87
N ARG A 219 -1.46 -10.37 12.32
CA ARG A 219 -0.39 -9.37 12.48
C ARG A 219 -0.14 -9.07 13.96
N ALA A 220 1.12 -8.98 14.35
CA ALA A 220 1.47 -8.64 15.72
C ALA A 220 1.03 -7.20 16.03
N THR A 221 -0.08 -7.04 16.76
CA THR A 221 -0.49 -5.73 17.25
C THR A 221 0.18 -5.47 18.59
N GLY A 222 1.19 -4.60 18.57
CA GLY A 222 1.86 -4.13 19.77
C GLY A 222 1.19 -2.85 20.21
N SER A 223 0.35 -2.88 21.25
CA SER A 223 -0.19 -1.64 21.81
C SER A 223 0.96 -0.76 22.30
N THR A 224 1.15 0.38 21.64
CA THR A 224 2.00 1.46 22.16
C THR A 224 1.09 2.51 22.77
N ASN A 225 1.56 3.25 23.79
CA ASN A 225 0.79 4.33 24.44
C ASN A 225 0.19 5.36 23.46
N MET A 226 0.65 5.39 22.20
CA MET A 226 0.21 6.33 21.17
C MET A 226 -0.88 5.79 20.23
N ASN A 227 -1.09 4.46 20.15
CA ASN A 227 -2.16 3.86 19.35
C ASN A 227 -2.44 2.41 19.78
N SER A 228 -3.71 2.13 20.10
CA SER A 228 -4.21 0.83 20.55
C SER A 228 -4.27 -0.24 19.45
N GLN A 229 -4.09 0.15 18.19
CA GLN A 229 -4.09 -0.72 17.00
C GLN A 229 -2.80 -0.52 16.18
N SER A 230 -1.63 -0.60 16.83
CA SER A 230 -0.32 -0.48 16.17
C SER A 230 0.24 -1.83 15.79
#